data_AF-A0AAJ1VWN1-F1
#
_entry.id   AF-A0AAJ1VWN1-F1
#
_cell.length_a   1.000
_cell.length_b   1.000
_cell.length_c   1.000
_cell.angle_alpha   90.00
_cell.angle_beta   90.00
_cell.angle_gamma   90.00
#
_symmetry.space_group_name_H-M   'P 1'
#
loop_
_entity.id
_entity.type
_entity.pdbx_description
1 polymer ?
#
loop_
_entity_poly.entity_id
_entity_poly.type
_entity_poly.pdbx_seq_one_letter_code
_entity_poly.pdbx_strand_id
1 'polypeptide(L)'
;MHKFQPGQFAMLGHKSMRAEAHPFTIAGGDEMTRRFVIRTAGDWTDNFVKTVKVGDRFRLGRGVGRFLPQIDSQRKEQFWVAGGVGITLFLSALERMQPDVAARVTLIFGIRSRASAGVIEDVERHARRLPQLNLIVLSDDRNQGLTPPRLTQIIRDMSEDTQVYLCGPQGLKNMIVRAWAMAGMSGRIYSEHLDFRGAYGMEHVNYIFGPILDAERHVKLAVKRPLLTSS
;
A
#
# COMPACT_ATOMS: atom_id res chain seq x y z
N MET A 1 -5.72 0.29 -20.12
CA MET A 1 -4.42 -0.03 -19.49
C MET A 1 -4.37 -1.52 -19.14
N HIS A 2 -3.21 -2.20 -19.07
CA HIS A 2 -3.18 -3.65 -18.76
C HIS A 2 -3.66 -3.93 -17.33
N LYS A 3 -4.53 -4.93 -17.13
CA LYS A 3 -4.96 -5.37 -15.78
C LYS A 3 -3.74 -5.70 -14.90
N PHE A 4 -3.87 -5.44 -13.62
CA PHE A 4 -2.87 -5.78 -12.59
C PHE A 4 -3.58 -6.44 -11.41
N GLN A 5 -2.83 -7.22 -10.63
CA GLN A 5 -3.29 -7.79 -9.37
C GLN A 5 -2.70 -7.02 -8.18
N PRO A 6 -3.43 -6.90 -7.05
CA PRO A 6 -2.87 -6.33 -5.83
C PRO A 6 -1.52 -6.92 -5.44
N GLY A 7 -0.58 -6.06 -5.06
CA GLY A 7 0.79 -6.43 -4.73
C GLY A 7 1.76 -6.55 -5.92
N GLN A 8 1.29 -6.39 -7.16
CA GLN A 8 2.19 -6.27 -8.32
C GLN A 8 2.87 -4.90 -8.41
N PHE A 9 4.03 -4.88 -9.06
CA PHE A 9 4.75 -3.67 -9.46
C PHE A 9 4.79 -3.52 -10.98
N ALA A 10 5.12 -2.32 -11.44
CA ALA A 10 5.34 -2.03 -12.85
C ALA A 10 6.57 -1.14 -13.03
N MET A 11 7.22 -1.26 -14.19
CA MET A 11 8.34 -0.41 -14.56
C MET A 11 7.82 0.96 -14.99
N LEU A 12 8.29 2.03 -14.34
CA LEU A 12 7.99 3.41 -14.71
C LEU A 12 9.26 4.05 -15.29
N GLY A 13 9.17 4.55 -16.52
CA GLY A 13 10.26 5.28 -17.17
C GLY A 13 9.77 6.54 -17.86
N HIS A 14 10.55 7.60 -17.83
CA HIS A 14 10.20 8.82 -18.57
C HIS A 14 10.14 8.53 -20.08
N LYS A 15 9.33 9.29 -20.84
CA LYS A 15 9.13 9.04 -22.28
C LYS A 15 10.37 9.34 -23.13
N SER A 16 11.40 10.00 -22.59
CA SER A 16 12.68 10.16 -23.29
C SER A 16 13.31 8.79 -23.57
N MET A 17 13.82 8.60 -24.80
CA MET A 17 14.28 7.28 -25.29
C MET A 17 15.43 6.66 -24.48
N ARG A 18 16.14 7.47 -23.68
CA ARG A 18 17.26 7.03 -22.81
C ARG A 18 16.91 6.93 -21.34
N ALA A 19 15.66 7.18 -20.94
CA ALA A 19 15.30 7.13 -19.53
C ALA A 19 15.28 5.68 -19.03
N GLU A 20 16.09 5.45 -18.00
CA GLU A 20 16.04 4.25 -17.18
C GLU A 20 14.64 4.11 -16.56
N ALA A 21 14.13 2.88 -16.57
CA ALA A 21 12.85 2.55 -15.97
C ALA A 21 13.09 1.88 -14.63
N HIS A 22 12.33 2.27 -13.61
CA HIS A 22 12.47 1.74 -12.25
C HIS A 22 11.18 1.04 -11.81
N PRO A 23 11.29 -0.06 -11.04
CA PRO A 23 10.11 -0.77 -10.56
C PRO A 23 9.44 0.01 -9.43
N PHE A 24 8.13 0.21 -9.54
CA PHE A 24 7.31 0.73 -8.44
C PHE A 24 6.06 -0.13 -8.26
N THR A 25 5.78 -0.46 -7.00
CA THR A 25 4.56 -1.15 -6.61
C THR A 25 3.33 -0.35 -7.00
N ILE A 26 2.36 -0.99 -7.64
CA ILE A 26 1.08 -0.38 -7.95
C ILE A 26 0.27 -0.31 -6.66
N ALA A 27 0.17 0.89 -6.09
CA ALA A 27 -0.50 1.14 -4.83
C ALA A 27 -2.03 1.25 -4.97
N GLY A 28 -2.56 1.37 -6.19
CA GLY A 28 -3.99 1.47 -6.43
C GLY A 28 -4.36 1.87 -7.85
N GLY A 29 -5.63 2.20 -8.06
CA GLY A 29 -6.19 2.61 -9.33
C GLY A 29 -7.06 1.55 -10.02
N ASP A 30 -7.74 1.99 -11.07
CA ASP A 30 -8.80 1.26 -11.78
C ASP A 30 -8.38 0.81 -13.19
N GLU A 31 -9.29 0.73 -14.16
CA GLU A 31 -8.95 0.35 -15.53
C GLU A 31 -8.20 1.45 -16.31
N MET A 32 -8.36 2.70 -15.87
CA MET A 32 -7.87 3.91 -16.52
C MET A 32 -6.70 4.56 -15.77
N THR A 33 -6.54 4.29 -14.48
CA THR A 33 -5.58 4.97 -13.60
C THR A 33 -4.65 3.98 -12.90
N ARG A 34 -3.40 4.39 -12.65
CA ARG A 34 -2.52 3.73 -11.65
C ARG A 34 -2.14 4.76 -10.62
N ARG A 35 -2.09 4.33 -9.37
CA ARG A 35 -1.55 5.10 -8.25
C ARG A 35 -0.23 4.48 -7.81
N PHE A 36 0.77 5.33 -7.64
CA PHE A 36 2.08 4.98 -7.09
C PHE A 36 2.35 5.85 -5.87
N VAL A 37 2.99 5.26 -4.87
CA VAL A 37 3.46 5.96 -3.68
C VAL A 37 4.97 5.78 -3.69
N ILE A 38 5.68 6.86 -4.00
CA ILE A 38 7.12 6.83 -4.23
C ILE A 38 7.80 7.61 -3.12
N ARG A 39 8.80 6.98 -2.53
CA ARG A 39 9.66 7.58 -1.52
C ARG A 39 11.01 7.90 -2.15
N THR A 40 11.61 9.01 -1.74
CA THR A 40 13.02 9.34 -1.96
C THR A 40 13.94 8.30 -1.29
N ALA A 41 14.74 7.63 -2.11
CA ALA A 41 15.65 6.55 -1.71
C ALA A 41 16.95 6.52 -2.54
N GLY A 42 17.28 7.63 -3.22
CA GLY A 42 18.47 7.76 -4.07
C GLY A 42 18.26 8.73 -5.23
N ASP A 43 19.35 9.01 -5.94
CA ASP A 43 19.45 10.08 -6.96
C ASP A 43 18.30 10.09 -7.96
N TRP A 44 17.89 8.91 -8.46
CA TRP A 44 16.78 8.81 -9.41
C TRP A 44 15.46 9.25 -8.79
N THR A 45 15.09 8.68 -7.64
CA THR A 45 13.82 9.02 -6.96
C THR A 45 13.83 10.46 -6.45
N ASP A 46 14.98 10.97 -6.03
CA ASP A 46 15.14 12.35 -5.57
C ASP A 46 14.91 13.33 -6.71
N ASN A 47 15.55 13.09 -7.85
CA ASN A 47 15.33 13.89 -9.05
C ASN A 47 13.89 13.76 -9.55
N PHE A 48 13.35 12.54 -9.58
CA PHE A 48 11.99 12.27 -10.02
C PHE A 48 10.95 13.03 -9.20
N VAL A 49 11.01 12.94 -7.86
CA VAL A 49 10.11 13.65 -6.93
C VAL A 49 10.22 15.17 -7.09
N LYS A 50 11.42 15.69 -7.37
CA LYS A 50 11.64 17.14 -7.57
C LYS A 50 11.17 17.67 -8.92
N THR A 51 11.16 16.83 -9.96
CA THR A 51 10.98 17.27 -11.36
C THR A 51 9.64 16.89 -11.97
N VAL A 52 8.96 15.86 -11.45
CA VAL A 52 7.68 15.38 -11.99
C VAL A 52 6.60 16.45 -11.91
N LYS A 53 5.83 16.61 -12.98
CA LYS A 53 4.73 17.58 -13.10
C LYS A 53 3.47 16.95 -13.68
N VAL A 54 2.33 17.54 -13.36
CA VAL A 54 1.06 17.18 -14.01
C VAL A 54 1.18 17.41 -15.51
N GLY A 55 0.77 16.41 -16.30
CA GLY A 55 0.88 16.42 -17.75
C GLY A 55 2.11 15.65 -18.29
N ASP A 56 3.07 15.29 -17.43
CA ASP A 56 4.19 14.45 -17.82
C ASP A 56 3.71 13.09 -18.35
N ARG A 57 4.44 12.56 -19.34
CA ARG A 57 4.13 11.29 -19.97
C ARG A 57 5.19 10.26 -19.60
N PHE A 58 4.73 9.14 -19.06
CA PHE A 58 5.57 8.01 -18.69
C PHE A 58 5.26 6.78 -19.53
N ARG A 59 6.29 5.97 -19.76
CA ARG A 59 6.13 4.58 -20.18
C ARG A 59 5.83 3.76 -18.93
N LEU A 60 4.76 2.97 -19.00
CA LEU A 60 4.33 2.08 -17.94
C LEU A 60 4.39 0.63 -18.42
N GLY A 61 5.19 -0.17 -17.72
CA GLY A 61 5.26 -1.61 -17.93
C GLY A 61 3.98 -2.34 -17.50
N ARG A 62 3.90 -3.63 -17.83
CA ARG A 62 2.84 -4.51 -17.33
C ARG A 62 3.02 -4.76 -15.83
N GLY A 63 1.93 -5.07 -15.14
CA GLY A 63 1.99 -5.53 -13.75
C GLY A 63 2.69 -6.89 -13.67
N VAL A 64 3.72 -6.98 -12.84
CA VAL A 64 4.52 -8.17 -12.58
C VAL A 64 4.74 -8.33 -11.07
N GLY A 65 5.14 -9.53 -10.64
CA GLY A 65 5.37 -9.85 -9.23
C GLY A 65 4.46 -10.99 -8.74
N ARG A 66 4.90 -11.67 -7.68
CA ARG A 66 4.22 -12.84 -7.09
C ARG A 66 3.81 -12.63 -5.62
N PHE A 67 4.12 -11.47 -5.06
CA PHE A 67 3.59 -11.06 -3.77
C PHE A 67 2.14 -10.61 -3.97
N LEU A 68 1.20 -11.54 -3.76
CA LEU A 68 -0.22 -11.34 -4.08
C LEU A 68 -1.08 -11.59 -2.83
N PRO A 69 -1.33 -10.57 -1.99
CA PRO A 69 -2.26 -10.68 -0.88
C PRO A 69 -3.65 -11.10 -1.37
N GLN A 70 -4.28 -12.05 -0.67
CA GLN A 70 -5.59 -12.54 -1.05
C GLN A 70 -6.66 -11.52 -0.63
N ILE A 71 -7.58 -11.18 -1.55
CA ILE A 71 -8.62 -10.18 -1.29
C ILE A 71 -10.05 -10.73 -1.39
N ASP A 72 -10.21 -11.96 -1.87
CA ASP A 72 -11.50 -12.62 -2.08
C ASP A 72 -12.07 -13.19 -0.77
N SER A 73 -13.38 -13.49 -0.75
CA SER A 73 -14.04 -14.15 0.38
C SER A 73 -13.54 -15.58 0.60
N GLN A 74 -13.70 -16.13 1.81
CA GLN A 74 -13.31 -17.51 2.17
C GLN A 74 -11.80 -17.79 2.07
N ARG A 75 -10.99 -16.74 2.06
CA ARG A 75 -9.53 -16.82 2.17
C ARG A 75 -9.10 -17.28 3.56
N LYS A 76 -7.88 -17.80 3.64
CA LYS A 76 -7.22 -18.04 4.94
C LYS A 76 -7.05 -16.72 5.69
N GLU A 77 -7.02 -16.80 7.02
CA GLU A 77 -6.61 -15.67 7.85
C GLU A 77 -5.25 -15.14 7.36
N GLN A 78 -5.08 -13.82 7.37
CA GLN A 78 -3.86 -13.18 6.88
C GLN A 78 -3.22 -12.28 7.92
N PHE A 79 -1.89 -12.35 7.96
CA PHE A 79 -1.05 -11.46 8.75
C PHE A 79 -0.13 -10.64 7.83
N TRP A 80 -0.43 -9.36 7.70
CA TRP A 80 0.31 -8.42 6.87
C TRP A 80 1.24 -7.59 7.74
N VAL A 81 2.50 -7.44 7.32
CA VAL A 81 3.49 -6.62 8.01
C VAL A 81 4.19 -5.70 7.01
N ALA A 82 4.00 -4.41 7.21
CA ALA A 82 4.56 -3.34 6.39
C ALA A 82 5.48 -2.46 7.23
N GLY A 83 6.74 -2.30 6.80
CA GLY A 83 7.65 -1.28 7.32
C GLY A 83 7.83 -0.13 6.33
N GLY A 84 7.45 1.09 6.72
CA GLY A 84 7.56 2.29 5.90
C GLY A 84 6.88 2.12 4.54
N VAL A 85 7.60 2.41 3.45
CA VAL A 85 7.06 2.33 2.08
C VAL A 85 6.69 0.90 1.64
N GLY A 86 7.04 -0.14 2.41
CA GLY A 86 6.53 -1.51 2.19
C GLY A 86 5.00 -1.62 2.24
N ILE A 87 4.32 -0.63 2.85
CA ILE A 87 2.85 -0.53 2.85
C ILE A 87 2.23 -0.50 1.46
N THR A 88 2.99 -0.06 0.44
CA THR A 88 2.52 0.08 -0.93
C THR A 88 2.05 -1.23 -1.57
N LEU A 89 2.61 -2.37 -1.15
CA LEU A 89 2.17 -3.71 -1.59
C LEU A 89 0.77 -4.05 -1.10
N PHE A 90 0.34 -3.44 0.00
CA PHE A 90 -0.96 -3.68 0.61
C PHE A 90 -2.00 -2.65 0.19
N LEU A 91 -1.61 -1.44 -0.22
CA LEU A 91 -2.56 -0.37 -0.59
C LEU A 91 -3.51 -0.78 -1.70
N SER A 92 -3.04 -1.46 -2.75
CA SER A 92 -3.93 -1.92 -3.83
C SER A 92 -4.83 -3.06 -3.37
N ALA A 93 -4.39 -3.87 -2.41
CA ALA A 93 -5.21 -4.92 -1.80
C ALA A 93 -6.30 -4.28 -0.93
N LEU A 94 -5.93 -3.33 -0.08
CA LEU A 94 -6.84 -2.53 0.75
C LEU A 94 -7.86 -1.76 -0.07
N GLU A 95 -7.48 -1.24 -1.24
CA GLU A 95 -8.39 -0.53 -2.14
C GLU A 95 -9.43 -1.47 -2.75
N ARG A 96 -9.01 -2.64 -3.23
CA ARG A 96 -9.88 -3.58 -3.95
C ARG A 96 -10.66 -4.55 -3.07
N MET A 97 -10.19 -4.79 -1.86
CA MET A 97 -10.85 -5.69 -0.92
C MET A 97 -12.26 -5.18 -0.61
N GLN A 98 -13.23 -6.08 -0.64
CA GLN A 98 -14.60 -5.81 -0.25
C GLN A 98 -14.81 -6.12 1.24
N PRO A 99 -15.72 -5.43 1.93
CA PRO A 99 -16.09 -5.77 3.30
C PRO A 99 -16.54 -7.22 3.41
N ASP A 100 -15.99 -7.96 4.37
CA ASP A 100 -16.25 -9.39 4.56
C ASP A 100 -16.06 -9.76 6.03
N VAL A 101 -17.17 -9.89 6.77
CA VAL A 101 -17.13 -10.18 8.22
C VAL A 101 -16.68 -11.61 8.55
N ALA A 102 -16.64 -12.51 7.57
CA ALA A 102 -16.22 -13.89 7.78
C ALA A 102 -14.70 -14.07 7.69
N ALA A 103 -13.98 -13.08 7.18
CA ALA A 103 -12.54 -13.13 7.02
C ALA A 103 -11.80 -12.32 8.09
N ARG A 104 -10.51 -12.62 8.28
CA ARG A 104 -9.64 -11.94 9.24
C ARG A 104 -8.34 -11.52 8.59
N VAL A 105 -7.99 -10.23 8.73
CA VAL A 105 -6.72 -9.67 8.27
C VAL A 105 -6.15 -8.81 9.39
N THR A 106 -4.97 -9.14 9.89
CA THR A 106 -4.22 -8.24 10.79
C THR A 106 -3.12 -7.55 10.00
N LEU A 107 -3.08 -6.23 10.01
CA LEU A 107 -2.03 -5.44 9.36
C LEU A 107 -1.23 -4.67 10.42
N ILE A 108 0.05 -5.01 10.57
CA ILE A 108 1.02 -4.16 11.26
C ILE A 108 1.61 -3.18 10.26
N PHE A 109 1.49 -1.88 10.57
CA PHE A 109 2.14 -0.82 9.82
C PHE A 109 3.14 -0.06 10.72
N GLY A 110 4.42 -0.37 10.54
CA GLY A 110 5.54 0.27 11.22
C GLY A 110 5.99 1.54 10.48
N ILE A 111 5.99 2.66 11.17
CA ILE A 111 6.35 3.99 10.66
C ILE A 111 7.23 4.73 11.67
N ARG A 112 7.96 5.74 11.19
CA ARG A 112 8.75 6.60 12.09
C ARG A 112 7.87 7.56 12.87
N SER A 113 6.99 8.25 12.17
CA SER A 113 5.99 9.13 12.76
C SER A 113 4.75 9.14 11.89
N ARG A 114 3.62 9.48 12.49
CA ARG A 114 2.38 9.66 11.72
C ARG A 114 2.47 10.84 10.76
N ALA A 115 3.17 11.91 11.15
CA ALA A 115 3.38 13.09 10.31
C ALA A 115 4.22 12.78 9.06
N SER A 116 5.19 11.87 9.17
CA SER A 116 6.02 11.42 8.05
C SER A 116 5.31 10.38 7.17
N ALA A 117 4.26 9.73 7.68
CA ALA A 117 3.53 8.69 6.97
C ALA A 117 2.48 9.26 6.01
N GLY A 118 2.91 9.73 4.83
CA GLY A 118 2.02 10.36 3.84
C GLY A 118 0.80 9.54 3.36
N VAL A 119 0.73 8.24 3.69
CA VAL A 119 -0.39 7.32 3.36
C VAL A 119 -1.18 6.84 4.57
N ILE A 120 -0.86 7.28 5.79
CA ILE A 120 -1.49 6.74 7.01
C ILE A 120 -3.01 6.96 7.02
N GLU A 121 -3.46 8.14 6.60
CA GLU A 121 -4.89 8.49 6.55
C GLU A 121 -5.66 7.63 5.54
N ASP A 122 -5.01 7.27 4.42
CA ASP A 122 -5.55 6.34 3.42
C ASP A 122 -5.71 4.93 4.00
N VAL A 123 -4.66 4.42 4.67
CA VAL A 123 -4.69 3.11 5.34
C VAL A 123 -5.78 3.06 6.42
N GLU A 124 -5.92 4.10 7.23
CA GLU A 124 -6.94 4.18 8.28
C GLU A 124 -8.35 4.31 7.72
N ARG A 125 -8.52 5.01 6.59
CA ARG A 125 -9.80 5.03 5.87
C ARG A 125 -10.17 3.63 5.39
N HIS A 126 -9.22 2.87 4.85
CA HIS A 126 -9.46 1.47 4.49
C HIS A 126 -9.82 0.61 5.71
N ALA A 127 -9.15 0.81 6.85
CA ALA A 127 -9.48 0.11 8.09
C ALA A 127 -10.89 0.43 8.60
N ARG A 128 -11.37 1.67 8.49
CA ARG A 128 -12.76 2.01 8.80
C ARG A 128 -13.76 1.35 7.84
N ARG A 129 -13.38 1.13 6.58
CA ARG A 129 -14.24 0.53 5.55
C ARG A 129 -14.31 -1.00 5.65
N LEU A 130 -13.24 -1.65 6.12
CA LEU A 130 -13.06 -3.09 6.07
C LEU A 130 -13.23 -3.71 7.47
N PRO A 131 -14.40 -4.27 7.84
CA PRO A 131 -14.64 -4.81 9.18
C PRO A 131 -13.70 -5.97 9.55
N GLN A 132 -13.17 -6.69 8.56
CA GLN A 132 -12.17 -7.76 8.77
C GLN A 132 -10.77 -7.28 9.15
N LEU A 133 -10.48 -5.98 8.96
CA LEU A 133 -9.13 -5.45 9.04
C LEU A 133 -8.83 -4.95 10.45
N ASN A 134 -7.98 -5.68 11.16
CA ASN A 134 -7.36 -5.22 12.38
C ASN A 134 -6.06 -4.46 12.05
N LEU A 135 -6.12 -3.13 12.07
CA LEU A 135 -4.97 -2.27 11.81
C LEU A 135 -4.20 -1.95 13.10
N ILE A 136 -2.92 -2.29 13.13
CA ILE A 136 -1.99 -1.98 14.22
C ILE A 136 -0.91 -1.04 13.69
N VAL A 137 -0.99 0.24 14.07
CA VAL A 137 0.02 1.24 13.70
C VAL A 137 1.08 1.32 14.80
N LEU A 138 2.35 1.20 14.41
CA LEU A 138 3.51 1.26 15.29
C LEU A 138 4.39 2.43 14.87
N SER A 139 4.56 3.40 15.76
CA SER A 139 5.25 4.66 15.47
C SER A 139 6.47 4.85 16.37
N ASP A 140 7.66 5.02 15.77
CA ASP A 140 8.92 5.19 16.51
C ASP A 140 8.92 6.44 17.38
N ASP A 141 8.39 7.57 16.88
CA ASP A 141 8.25 8.85 17.60
C ASP A 141 7.38 8.77 18.85
N ARG A 142 6.56 7.72 18.97
CA ARG A 142 5.73 7.41 20.14
C ARG A 142 6.29 6.24 20.97
N ASN A 143 7.51 5.77 20.67
CA ASN A 143 8.12 4.59 21.27
C ASN A 143 7.24 3.32 21.16
N GLN A 144 6.47 3.19 20.09
CA GLN A 144 5.53 2.07 19.88
C GLN A 144 6.15 0.94 19.05
N GLY A 145 7.43 0.64 19.24
CA GLY A 145 8.11 -0.43 18.51
C GLY A 145 7.43 -1.80 18.68
N LEU A 146 7.62 -2.68 17.70
CA LEU A 146 7.16 -4.07 17.81
C LEU A 146 8.12 -4.84 18.72
N THR A 147 7.66 -5.22 19.91
CA THR A 147 8.44 -6.04 20.85
C THR A 147 8.07 -7.52 20.72
N PRO A 148 8.96 -8.46 21.09
CA PRO A 148 8.63 -9.87 21.07
C PRO A 148 7.36 -10.24 21.87
N PRO A 149 7.14 -9.74 23.12
CA PRO A 149 5.91 -10.04 23.85
C PRO A 149 4.65 -9.56 23.12
N ARG A 150 4.69 -8.36 22.53
CA ARG A 150 3.56 -7.80 21.78
C ARG A 150 3.29 -8.62 20.51
N LEU A 151 4.33 -9.05 19.81
CA LEU A 151 4.21 -9.91 18.64
C LEU A 151 3.62 -11.27 19.01
N THR A 152 4.08 -11.89 20.09
CA THR A 152 3.50 -13.15 20.60
C THR A 152 2.02 -12.98 20.95
N GLN A 153 1.63 -11.86 21.54
CA GLN A 153 0.22 -11.57 21.83
C GLN A 153 -0.62 -11.44 20.56
N ILE A 154 -0.09 -10.78 19.52
CA ILE A 154 -0.78 -10.65 18.23
C ILE A 154 -0.98 -12.03 17.55
N ILE A 155 0.06 -12.88 17.59
CA ILE A 155 0.03 -14.20 16.93
C ILE A 155 -0.88 -15.19 17.66
N ARG A 156 -1.03 -15.06 18.99
CA ARG A 156 -1.73 -16.04 19.84
C ARG A 156 -3.14 -16.41 19.37
N ASP A 157 -3.89 -15.44 18.84
CA ASP A 157 -5.30 -15.62 18.49
C ASP A 157 -5.52 -15.91 17.00
N MET A 158 -4.43 -16.20 16.26
CA MET A 158 -4.44 -16.52 14.84
C MET A 158 -4.53 -18.03 14.61
N SER A 159 -5.14 -18.41 13.50
CA SER A 159 -5.20 -19.81 13.05
C SER A 159 -3.82 -20.28 12.61
N GLU A 160 -3.44 -21.53 12.92
CA GLU A 160 -2.10 -22.07 12.62
C GLU A 160 -1.71 -21.94 11.13
N ASP A 161 -2.70 -22.00 10.23
CA ASP A 161 -2.51 -21.94 8.79
C ASP A 161 -2.58 -20.52 8.19
N THR A 162 -2.58 -19.49 9.04
CA THR A 162 -2.58 -18.06 8.66
C THR A 162 -1.47 -17.73 7.66
N GLN A 163 -1.78 -17.03 6.57
CA GLN A 163 -0.80 -16.65 5.56
C GLN A 163 -0.14 -15.32 5.91
N VAL A 164 1.20 -15.28 5.91
CA VAL A 164 1.96 -14.09 6.27
C VAL A 164 2.48 -13.38 5.03
N TYR A 165 2.30 -12.06 4.97
CA TYR A 165 2.80 -11.21 3.90
C TYR A 165 3.69 -10.13 4.50
N LEU A 166 4.98 -10.14 4.13
CA LEU A 166 6.02 -9.32 4.75
C LEU A 166 6.70 -8.40 3.73
N CYS A 167 6.74 -7.11 4.04
CA CYS A 167 7.63 -6.17 3.36
C CYS A 167 8.11 -5.08 4.31
N GLY A 168 9.42 -4.87 4.36
CA GLY A 168 10.03 -3.88 5.23
C GLY A 168 11.48 -4.21 5.56
N PRO A 169 12.07 -3.50 6.54
CA PRO A 169 13.45 -3.69 6.96
C PRO A 169 13.75 -5.15 7.35
N GLN A 170 14.95 -5.63 7.04
CA GLN A 170 15.32 -7.03 7.25
C GLN A 170 15.19 -7.45 8.73
N GLY A 171 15.49 -6.56 9.67
CA GLY A 171 15.30 -6.81 11.10
C GLY A 171 13.85 -7.11 11.48
N LEU A 172 12.89 -6.34 10.95
CA LEU A 172 11.46 -6.57 11.14
C LEU A 172 11.05 -7.94 10.57
N LYS A 173 11.44 -8.24 9.33
CA LYS A 173 11.12 -9.52 8.70
C LYS A 173 11.68 -10.70 9.49
N ASN A 174 12.94 -10.62 9.92
CA ASN A 174 13.58 -11.66 10.73
C ASN A 174 12.85 -11.90 12.05
N MET A 175 12.41 -10.82 12.71
CA MET A 175 11.65 -10.93 13.96
C MET A 175 10.30 -11.63 13.74
N ILE A 176 9.57 -11.29 12.68
CA ILE A 176 8.31 -11.97 12.35
C ILE A 176 8.55 -13.45 12.06
N VAL A 177 9.52 -13.78 11.19
CA VAL A 177 9.82 -15.17 10.82
C VAL A 177 10.19 -16.01 12.04
N ARG A 178 10.99 -15.47 12.97
CA ARG A 178 11.36 -16.17 14.22
C ARG A 178 10.16 -16.41 15.12
N ALA A 179 9.33 -15.38 15.33
CA ALA A 179 8.14 -15.52 16.16
C ALA A 179 7.12 -16.49 15.54
N TRP A 180 6.97 -16.46 14.21
CA TRP A 180 6.12 -17.38 13.47
C TRP A 180 6.54 -18.84 13.65
N ALA A 181 7.84 -19.12 13.53
CA ALA A 181 8.40 -20.44 13.75
C ALA A 181 8.27 -20.91 15.21
N MET A 182 8.55 -20.02 16.18
CA MET A 182 8.41 -20.33 17.61
C MET A 182 6.97 -20.63 18.03
N ALA A 183 5.99 -20.01 17.37
CA ALA A 183 4.57 -20.24 17.62
C ALA A 183 4.03 -21.52 16.95
N GLY A 184 4.85 -22.25 16.18
CA GLY A 184 4.43 -23.50 15.53
C GLY A 184 3.49 -23.30 14.34
N MET A 185 3.45 -22.09 13.77
CA MET A 185 2.52 -21.75 12.69
C MET A 185 2.93 -22.44 11.37
N SER A 186 1.95 -23.05 10.68
CA SER A 186 2.15 -23.81 9.44
C SER A 186 1.86 -23.01 8.16
N GLY A 187 1.22 -21.86 8.28
CA GLY A 187 0.89 -21.01 7.15
C GLY A 187 2.13 -20.44 6.44
N ARG A 188 1.99 -20.16 5.13
CA ARG A 188 3.12 -19.75 4.29
C ARG A 188 3.53 -18.32 4.57
N ILE A 189 4.82 -18.04 4.43
CA ILE A 189 5.38 -16.70 4.50
C ILE A 189 5.75 -16.23 3.10
N TYR A 190 5.10 -15.17 2.66
CA TYR A 190 5.43 -14.41 1.45
C TYR A 190 6.23 -13.19 1.89
N SER A 191 7.44 -13.01 1.35
CA SER A 191 8.27 -11.84 1.63
C SER A 191 8.66 -11.18 0.32
N GLU A 192 8.52 -9.86 0.27
CA GLU A 192 9.05 -9.04 -0.82
C GLU A 192 10.25 -8.23 -0.30
N HIS A 193 11.28 -8.08 -1.14
CA HIS A 193 12.40 -7.19 -0.86
C HIS A 193 12.30 -5.98 -1.78
N LEU A 194 12.02 -4.83 -1.19
CA LEU A 194 12.19 -3.57 -1.90
C LEU A 194 13.58 -3.06 -1.54
N ASP A 195 14.51 -3.13 -2.50
CA ASP A 195 15.88 -2.64 -2.33
C ASP A 195 15.85 -1.11 -2.31
N PHE A 196 15.69 -0.56 -1.11
CA PHE A 196 15.94 0.85 -0.83
C PHE A 196 17.28 0.91 -0.12
N ARG A 197 18.31 1.37 -0.82
CA ARG A 197 19.58 1.71 -0.18
C ARG A 197 19.29 2.72 0.96
N GLY A 198 19.33 2.27 2.21
CA GLY A 198 19.30 3.09 3.43
C GLY A 198 18.05 3.96 3.65
N ALA A 199 16.93 3.39 4.09
CA ALA A 199 15.66 4.13 4.23
C ALA A 199 14.88 3.80 5.54
N TYR A 200 14.85 4.58 6.62
CA TYR A 200 15.65 5.72 7.00
C TYR A 200 14.93 7.10 6.87
N GLY A 201 13.57 7.22 6.77
CA GLY A 201 12.83 8.52 6.76
C GLY A 201 11.79 8.81 5.67
N MET A 202 10.52 9.00 6.05
CA MET A 202 9.45 9.34 5.10
C MET A 202 9.20 10.86 5.11
N GLU A 203 10.01 11.64 4.43
CA GLU A 203 9.66 13.03 4.16
C GLU A 203 9.51 13.15 2.64
N HIS A 204 8.36 13.68 2.20
CA HIS A 204 7.94 13.82 0.80
C HIS A 204 7.41 12.53 0.13
N VAL A 205 6.11 12.27 0.30
CA VAL A 205 5.34 11.34 -0.55
C VAL A 205 4.66 12.16 -1.64
N ASN A 206 5.06 11.96 -2.89
CA ASN A 206 4.34 12.52 -4.04
C ASN A 206 3.30 11.52 -4.54
N TYR A 207 2.03 11.90 -4.45
CA TYR A 207 0.96 11.22 -5.16
C TYR A 207 1.04 11.58 -6.64
N ILE A 208 1.43 10.61 -7.47
CA ILE A 208 1.25 10.75 -8.91
C ILE A 208 -0.19 10.38 -9.19
N PHE A 209 -0.96 11.40 -9.59
CA PHE A 209 -2.41 11.50 -9.48
C PHE A 209 -2.84 11.66 -8.01
N GLY A 210 -3.19 12.90 -7.64
CA GLY A 210 -3.59 13.26 -6.27
C GLY A 210 -4.73 12.38 -5.73
N PRO A 211 -4.98 12.40 -4.41
CA PRO A 211 -6.14 11.74 -3.86
C PRO A 211 -7.39 12.31 -4.55
N ILE A 212 -8.08 11.51 -5.36
CA ILE A 212 -9.47 11.80 -5.70
C ILE A 212 -10.25 11.52 -4.42
N LEU A 213 -10.28 12.53 -3.56
CA LEU A 213 -11.33 12.71 -2.57
C LEU A 213 -12.00 14.03 -2.94
N ASP A 214 -13.33 14.01 -2.93
CA ASP A 214 -14.27 15.06 -3.30
C ASP A 214 -14.56 15.23 -4.80
N ALA A 215 -15.15 14.17 -5.38
CA ALA A 215 -16.31 14.35 -6.25
C ALA A 215 -17.40 13.38 -5.80
N GLU A 216 -18.11 13.80 -4.76
CA GLU A 216 -19.37 13.23 -4.32
C GLU A 216 -20.27 12.91 -5.51
N ARG A 217 -20.73 11.66 -5.59
CA ARG A 217 -22.13 11.29 -5.36
C ARG A 217 -23.24 12.30 -5.70
N HIS A 218 -23.16 13.12 -6.76
CA HIS A 218 -24.32 13.88 -7.26
C HIS A 218 -24.39 13.92 -8.79
N VAL A 219 -24.63 12.76 -9.39
CA VAL A 219 -25.58 12.71 -10.50
C VAL A 219 -26.97 12.89 -9.90
N LYS A 220 -27.48 14.12 -9.94
CA LYS A 220 -28.88 14.51 -10.21
C LYS A 220 -29.08 15.97 -9.77
N LEU A 221 -29.10 16.89 -10.73
CA LEU A 221 -30.31 17.64 -11.08
C LEU A 221 -30.05 18.51 -12.32
N ALA A 222 -30.87 18.24 -13.32
CA ALA A 222 -31.06 18.93 -14.59
C ALA A 222 -30.63 20.40 -14.67
N VAL A 223 -29.74 20.71 -15.62
CA VAL A 223 -29.73 22.04 -16.26
C VAL A 223 -30.89 22.08 -17.24
N LYS A 224 -32.02 22.67 -16.83
CA LYS A 224 -33.02 23.21 -17.75
C LYS A 224 -32.40 24.43 -18.44
N ARG A 225 -32.55 24.47 -19.78
CA ARG A 225 -32.14 25.57 -20.67
C ARG A 225 -32.65 26.94 -20.18
N PRO A 226 -31.92 28.04 -20.42
CA PRO A 226 -32.49 29.37 -20.29
C PRO A 226 -33.50 29.61 -21.41
N LEU A 227 -34.70 30.04 -21.04
CA LEU A 227 -35.60 30.73 -21.96
C LEU A 227 -34.99 32.10 -22.27
N LEU A 228 -34.74 32.33 -23.54
CA LEU A 228 -34.45 33.64 -24.10
C LEU A 228 -35.61 34.58 -23.75
N THR A 229 -35.30 35.68 -23.09
CA THR A 229 -36.14 36.88 -23.09
C THR A 229 -35.39 37.94 -23.88
N SER A 230 -35.96 38.36 -24.99
CA SER A 230 -35.62 39.61 -25.66
C SER A 230 -36.94 40.25 -26.06
N SER A 231 -37.17 41.41 -25.43
CA SER A 231 -37.89 42.61 -25.88
C SER A 231 -39.05 42.47 -26.85
#